data_AF-A0A3B8ZCK1-F1
#
_entry.id   AF-A0A3B8ZCK1-F1
#
_cell.length_a   1.000
_cell.length_b   1.000
_cell.length_c   1.000
_cell.angle_alpha   90.00
_cell.angle_beta   90.00
_cell.angle_gamma   90.00
#
_symmetry.space_group_name_H-M   'P 1'
#
loop_
_entity.id
_entity.type
_entity.pdbx_description
1 polymer ?
#
loop_
_entity_poly.entity_id
_entity_poly.type
_entity_poly.pdbx_seq_one_letter_code
_entity_poly.pdbx_strand_id
1 'polypeptide(L)'
;ETWRSLQNSLSNIEANNRKHPGTGCQHLLFMSSVPVVHPKLSLAEAFLDNFGSEHVLDSSADDLKDHWTHNDHEGERKRLVDTLMRTAKSKDLRVTIVSGDVHVAAWGVVSRNDVLPGENWAQVQQLTSTAIVHPSLVSVMERLFFHVLNNVAKGEQELDVNLTAKMMLFPGDNRYVKAARNWLALELDLGDGNKGSKLWATWRCETKESFTNHLLAIDANSPPTPS
;
A
#
# COMPACT_ATOMS: atom_id res chain seq x y z
N GLU A 1 -12.80 -18.26 -12.73
CA GLU A 1 -13.22 -18.94 -11.48
C GLU A 1 -12.63 -18.31 -10.21
N THR A 2 -11.40 -17.78 -10.25
CA THR A 2 -10.70 -17.08 -9.14
C THR A 2 -11.50 -15.95 -8.47
N TRP A 3 -12.13 -15.06 -9.26
CA TRP A 3 -12.89 -13.94 -8.69
C TRP A 3 -14.07 -14.38 -7.81
N ARG A 4 -14.82 -15.41 -8.24
CA ARG A 4 -15.92 -15.97 -7.44
C ARG A 4 -15.40 -16.61 -6.16
N SER A 5 -14.25 -17.29 -6.23
CA SER A 5 -13.60 -17.86 -5.05
C SER A 5 -13.22 -16.78 -4.04
N LEU A 6 -12.66 -15.65 -4.49
CA LEU A 6 -12.36 -14.51 -3.62
C LEU A 6 -13.63 -14.00 -2.92
N GLN A 7 -14.69 -13.75 -3.68
CA GLN A 7 -15.97 -13.26 -3.13
C GLN A 7 -16.57 -14.24 -2.12
N ASN A 8 -16.52 -15.55 -2.40
CA ASN A 8 -16.99 -16.58 -1.47
C ASN A 8 -16.17 -16.57 -0.18
N SER A 9 -14.84 -16.51 -0.27
CA SER A 9 -13.98 -16.40 0.91
C SER A 9 -14.28 -15.15 1.75
N LEU A 10 -14.48 -14.00 1.12
CA LEU A 10 -14.85 -12.75 1.81
C LEU A 10 -16.24 -12.83 2.45
N SER A 11 -17.20 -13.52 1.82
CA SER A 11 -18.55 -13.67 2.39
C SER A 11 -18.58 -14.50 3.67
N ASN A 12 -17.65 -15.44 3.80
CA ASN A 12 -17.50 -16.33 4.96
C ASN A 12 -16.87 -15.63 6.19
N ILE A 13 -16.36 -14.40 6.04
CA ILE A 13 -15.87 -13.61 7.18
C ILE A 13 -17.06 -13.28 8.08
N GLU A 14 -16.94 -13.58 9.37
CA GLU A 14 -17.96 -13.22 10.36
C GLU A 14 -18.10 -11.71 10.48
N ALA A 15 -19.34 -11.23 10.65
CA ALA A 15 -19.58 -9.80 10.89
C ALA A 15 -19.02 -9.38 12.25
N ASN A 16 -18.44 -8.19 12.31
CA ASN A 16 -17.95 -7.61 13.56
C ASN A 16 -19.14 -7.21 14.45
N ASN A 17 -19.25 -7.83 15.62
CA ASN A 17 -20.25 -7.50 16.65
C ASN A 17 -19.72 -6.53 17.72
N ARG A 18 -18.76 -5.65 17.35
CA ARG A 18 -18.24 -4.43 18.03
C ARG A 18 -17.98 -4.46 19.54
N LYS A 19 -17.88 -5.60 20.21
CA LYS A 19 -17.91 -5.62 21.69
C LYS A 19 -16.59 -5.78 22.43
N HIS A 20 -15.47 -6.17 21.82
CA HIS A 20 -14.21 -6.35 22.57
C HIS A 20 -13.05 -6.68 21.62
N PRO A 21 -11.77 -6.64 22.04
CA PRO A 21 -10.79 -7.65 21.62
C PRO A 21 -11.30 -9.05 22.00
N GLY A 22 -12.19 -9.61 21.18
CA GLY A 22 -12.96 -10.83 21.42
C GLY A 22 -13.44 -11.42 20.09
N THR A 23 -14.53 -12.16 20.09
CA THR A 23 -14.99 -12.93 18.91
C THR A 23 -15.37 -12.03 17.72
N GLY A 24 -14.95 -12.43 16.52
CA GLY A 24 -15.25 -11.77 15.25
C GLY A 24 -14.05 -11.07 14.61
N CYS A 25 -14.11 -10.83 13.29
CA CYS A 25 -13.04 -10.19 12.55
C CYS A 25 -13.20 -8.66 12.57
N GLN A 26 -12.20 -7.95 13.09
CA GLN A 26 -12.18 -6.47 13.13
C GLN A 26 -11.27 -5.86 12.05
N HIS A 27 -10.32 -6.64 11.55
CA HIS A 27 -9.33 -6.19 10.59
C HIS A 27 -8.97 -7.33 9.65
N LEU A 28 -9.25 -7.13 8.37
CA LEU A 28 -8.85 -8.02 7.30
C LEU A 28 -7.49 -7.61 6.74
N LEU A 29 -6.51 -8.50 6.86
CA LEU A 29 -5.25 -8.41 6.12
C LEU A 29 -5.42 -9.13 4.78
N PHE A 30 -5.28 -8.38 3.68
CA PHE A 30 -5.35 -8.93 2.34
C PHE A 30 -3.95 -8.95 1.73
N MET A 31 -3.43 -10.13 1.40
CA MET A 31 -2.11 -10.25 0.79
C MET A 31 -2.23 -10.26 -0.74
N SER A 32 -1.50 -9.35 -1.38
CA SER A 32 -1.33 -9.30 -2.84
C SER A 32 0.15 -9.49 -3.17
N SER A 33 0.44 -10.21 -4.25
CA SER A 33 1.81 -10.41 -4.74
C SER A 33 2.46 -9.10 -5.21
N VAL A 34 1.65 -8.20 -5.76
CA VAL A 34 2.09 -6.90 -6.31
C VAL A 34 1.26 -5.79 -5.67
N PRO A 35 1.83 -4.58 -5.42
CA PRO A 35 1.10 -3.52 -4.73
C PRO A 35 -0.13 -3.05 -5.51
N VAL A 36 -1.27 -2.99 -4.82
CA VAL A 36 -2.52 -2.46 -5.39
C VAL A 36 -2.52 -0.92 -5.38
N VAL A 37 -1.76 -0.31 -4.49
CA VAL A 37 -1.48 1.13 -4.48
C VAL A 37 0.01 1.35 -4.61
N HIS A 38 0.42 1.99 -5.69
CA HIS A 38 1.81 2.26 -6.00
C HIS A 38 1.90 3.52 -6.87
N PRO A 39 3.02 4.27 -6.87
CA PRO A 39 3.26 5.28 -7.91
C PRO A 39 3.10 4.66 -9.30
N LYS A 40 2.53 5.41 -10.26
CA LYS A 40 2.45 4.96 -11.65
C LYS A 40 3.86 4.89 -12.24
N LEU A 41 4.39 3.69 -12.36
CA LEU A 41 5.72 3.44 -12.89
C LEU A 41 5.87 3.94 -14.33
N SER A 42 4.81 3.81 -15.14
CA SER A 42 4.77 4.35 -16.50
C SER A 42 4.99 5.87 -16.57
N LEU A 43 4.55 6.63 -15.57
CA LEU A 43 4.87 8.05 -15.49
C LEU A 43 6.36 8.25 -15.19
N ALA A 44 6.92 7.48 -14.25
CA ALA A 44 8.32 7.60 -13.87
C ALA A 44 9.27 7.29 -15.04
N GLU A 45 8.92 6.32 -15.87
CA GLU A 45 9.69 5.98 -17.07
C GLU A 45 9.53 7.00 -18.18
N ALA A 46 8.32 7.47 -18.48
CA ALA A 46 8.13 8.52 -19.47
C ALA A 46 8.95 9.79 -19.13
N PHE A 47 9.11 10.07 -17.83
CA PHE A 47 10.04 11.11 -17.37
C PHE A 47 11.50 10.76 -17.72
N LEU A 48 11.98 9.54 -17.47
CA LEU A 48 13.35 9.12 -17.76
C LEU A 48 13.66 9.01 -19.26
N ASP A 49 12.70 8.58 -20.08
CA ASP A 49 12.79 8.55 -21.55
C ASP A 49 13.10 9.93 -22.09
N ASN A 50 12.40 10.94 -21.58
CA ASN A 50 12.60 12.33 -21.95
C ASN A 50 13.99 12.87 -21.52
N PHE A 51 14.69 12.19 -20.59
CA PHE A 51 16.07 12.48 -20.21
C PHE A 51 17.13 11.66 -20.98
N GLY A 52 16.72 10.91 -22.03
CA GLY A 52 17.64 10.16 -22.90
C GLY A 52 18.21 8.88 -22.28
N SER A 53 17.51 8.31 -21.29
CA SER A 53 17.96 7.15 -20.53
C SER A 53 17.42 5.84 -21.11
N GLU A 54 17.80 5.50 -22.34
CA GLU A 54 17.30 4.30 -23.04
C GLU A 54 17.64 2.97 -22.31
N HIS A 55 18.71 2.93 -21.50
CA HIS A 55 19.19 1.71 -20.84
C HIS A 55 18.46 1.28 -19.55
N VAL A 56 17.60 2.11 -18.96
CA VAL A 56 16.83 1.74 -17.74
C VAL A 56 15.54 0.98 -18.08
N LEU A 57 15.16 0.97 -19.36
CA LEU A 57 13.85 0.56 -19.85
C LEU A 57 13.74 -0.95 -20.08
N ASP A 58 14.82 -1.58 -20.54
CA ASP A 58 14.79 -2.98 -20.96
C ASP A 58 14.64 -3.96 -19.79
N SER A 59 15.05 -3.58 -18.57
CA SER A 59 14.92 -4.42 -17.38
C SER A 59 13.60 -4.25 -16.63
N SER A 60 12.85 -3.15 -16.87
CA SER A 60 11.68 -2.76 -16.07
C SER A 60 10.35 -2.94 -16.82
N ALA A 61 10.41 -3.19 -18.14
CA ALA A 61 9.23 -3.28 -19.01
C ALA A 61 8.27 -4.44 -18.66
N ASP A 62 8.78 -5.53 -18.09
CA ASP A 62 7.96 -6.64 -17.62
C ASP A 62 7.30 -6.33 -16.29
N ASP A 63 8.02 -5.69 -15.35
CA ASP A 63 7.46 -5.25 -14.07
C ASP A 63 6.25 -4.34 -14.30
N LEU A 64 6.36 -3.36 -15.20
CA LEU A 64 5.28 -2.44 -15.57
C LEU A 64 3.97 -3.13 -15.95
N LYS A 65 4.05 -4.21 -16.73
CA LYS A 65 2.88 -4.89 -17.28
C LYS A 65 2.16 -5.68 -16.20
N ASP A 66 2.89 -6.20 -15.23
CA ASP A 66 2.33 -7.00 -14.13
C ASP A 66 1.78 -6.15 -12.98
N HIS A 67 2.09 -4.85 -12.95
CA HIS A 67 1.57 -3.96 -11.92
C HIS A 67 0.07 -3.67 -12.09
N TRP A 68 -0.65 -3.66 -10.97
CA TRP A 68 -2.05 -3.20 -10.89
C TRP A 68 -2.26 -1.78 -11.43
N THR A 69 -1.21 -0.96 -11.42
CA THR A 69 -1.25 0.44 -11.88
C THR A 69 -1.10 0.58 -13.41
N HIS A 70 -0.90 -0.52 -14.13
CA HIS A 70 -0.91 -0.54 -15.59
C HIS A 70 -2.32 -0.26 -16.12
N ASN A 71 -2.42 0.43 -17.25
CA ASN A 71 -3.71 0.85 -17.82
C ASN A 71 -4.65 -0.35 -18.08
N ASP A 72 -4.09 -1.49 -18.49
CA ASP A 72 -4.85 -2.71 -18.78
C ASP A 72 -5.48 -3.35 -17.53
N HIS A 73 -4.97 -3.03 -16.33
CA HIS A 73 -5.43 -3.61 -15.07
C HIS A 73 -6.24 -2.63 -14.20
N GLU A 74 -6.44 -1.38 -14.62
CA GLU A 74 -7.16 -0.36 -13.84
C GLU A 74 -8.60 -0.81 -13.49
N GLY A 75 -9.28 -1.49 -14.43
CA GLY A 75 -10.61 -2.04 -14.21
C GLY A 75 -10.64 -3.14 -13.14
N GLU A 76 -9.67 -4.05 -13.16
CA GLU A 76 -9.57 -5.13 -12.16
C GLU A 76 -9.12 -4.59 -10.79
N ARG A 77 -8.18 -3.64 -10.77
CA ARG A 77 -7.74 -2.92 -9.58
C ARG A 77 -8.91 -2.24 -8.87
N LYS A 78 -9.70 -1.48 -9.63
CA LYS A 78 -10.91 -0.82 -9.15
C LYS A 78 -11.89 -1.84 -8.56
N ARG A 79 -12.14 -2.93 -9.27
CA ARG A 79 -13.05 -3.99 -8.82
C ARG A 79 -12.59 -4.64 -7.51
N LEU A 80 -11.30 -4.91 -7.37
CA LEU A 80 -10.70 -5.44 -6.14
C LEU A 80 -10.89 -4.49 -4.96
N VAL A 81 -10.49 -3.22 -5.11
CA VAL A 81 -10.62 -2.20 -4.07
C VAL A 81 -12.08 -2.03 -3.64
N ASP A 82 -13.00 -1.89 -4.60
CA ASP A 82 -14.42 -1.71 -4.29
C ASP A 82 -15.00 -2.95 -3.58
N THR A 83 -14.58 -4.15 -3.96
CA THR A 83 -14.99 -5.39 -3.28
C THR A 83 -14.49 -5.45 -1.84
N LEU A 84 -13.24 -5.05 -1.60
CA LEU A 84 -12.66 -4.98 -0.25
C LEU A 84 -13.39 -3.92 0.60
N MET A 85 -13.65 -2.73 0.06
CA MET A 85 -14.39 -1.67 0.77
C MET A 85 -15.85 -2.06 1.06
N ARG A 86 -16.55 -2.75 0.13
CA ARG A 86 -17.90 -3.28 0.40
C ARG A 86 -17.88 -4.35 1.49
N THR A 87 -16.85 -5.20 1.50
CA THR A 87 -16.66 -6.19 2.57
C THR A 87 -16.42 -5.47 3.90
N ALA A 88 -15.54 -4.48 3.91
CA ALA A 88 -15.26 -3.62 5.06
C ALA A 88 -16.54 -3.00 5.65
N LYS A 89 -17.38 -2.43 4.78
CA LYS A 89 -18.65 -1.81 5.18
C LYS A 89 -19.66 -2.82 5.71
N SER A 90 -19.86 -3.93 5.00
CA SER A 90 -20.90 -4.91 5.33
C SER A 90 -20.57 -5.75 6.57
N LYS A 91 -19.29 -5.99 6.82
CA LYS A 91 -18.79 -6.77 7.97
C LYS A 91 -18.29 -5.87 9.09
N ASP A 92 -18.32 -4.56 8.90
CA ASP A 92 -17.84 -3.57 9.85
C ASP A 92 -16.38 -3.82 10.32
N LEU A 93 -15.51 -3.99 9.33
CA LEU A 93 -14.10 -4.28 9.52
C LEU A 93 -13.21 -3.26 8.79
N ARG A 94 -11.95 -3.21 9.18
CA ARG A 94 -10.90 -2.48 8.47
C ARG A 94 -10.21 -3.39 7.47
N VAL A 95 -9.62 -2.82 6.42
CA VAL A 95 -8.82 -3.57 5.46
C VAL A 95 -7.44 -2.95 5.31
N THR A 96 -6.42 -3.80 5.37
CA THR A 96 -5.05 -3.45 4.98
C THR A 96 -4.57 -4.46 3.96
N ILE A 97 -4.12 -3.96 2.82
CA ILE A 97 -3.43 -4.74 1.81
C ILE A 97 -1.93 -4.74 2.15
N VAL A 98 -1.33 -5.93 2.13
CA VAL A 98 0.12 -6.12 2.27
C VAL A 98 0.69 -6.71 0.99
N SER A 99 1.85 -6.21 0.58
CA SER A 99 2.49 -6.64 -0.67
C SER A 99 4.02 -6.58 -0.59
N GLY A 100 4.66 -7.32 -1.49
CA GLY A 100 6.07 -7.12 -1.85
C GLY A 100 6.17 -6.25 -3.09
N ASP A 101 7.33 -5.61 -3.25
CA ASP A 101 7.76 -4.90 -4.45
C ASP A 101 9.25 -5.15 -4.65
N VAL A 102 9.71 -5.20 -5.89
CA VAL A 102 11.12 -5.50 -6.15
C VAL A 102 12.02 -4.29 -5.85
N HIS A 103 11.50 -3.06 -5.96
CA HIS A 103 12.27 -1.82 -5.94
C HIS A 103 12.18 -1.03 -4.63
N VAL A 104 10.98 -0.82 -4.10
CA VAL A 104 10.75 0.13 -2.98
C VAL A 104 9.80 -0.37 -1.91
N ALA A 105 10.02 0.05 -0.67
CA ALA A 105 8.97 0.04 0.33
C ALA A 105 8.18 1.33 0.25
N ALA A 106 6.88 1.22 0.54
CA ALA A 106 5.98 2.35 0.44
C ALA A 106 4.75 2.15 1.33
N TRP A 107 4.08 3.26 1.62
CA TRP A 107 2.77 3.28 2.25
C TRP A 107 1.83 4.06 1.34
N GLY A 108 0.69 3.47 1.02
CA GLY A 108 -0.37 4.11 0.25
C GLY A 108 -1.73 3.95 0.91
N VAL A 109 -2.67 4.78 0.50
CA VAL A 109 -4.06 4.78 0.97
C VAL A 109 -4.99 4.90 -0.22
N VAL A 110 -6.01 4.05 -0.29
CA VAL A 110 -7.19 4.30 -1.12
C VAL A 110 -8.31 4.81 -0.23
N SER A 111 -8.94 5.91 -0.63
CA SER A 111 -10.03 6.54 0.09
C SER A 111 -11.24 6.74 -0.81
N ARG A 112 -12.44 6.66 -0.22
CA ARG A 112 -13.67 7.14 -0.84
C ARG A 112 -13.85 8.64 -0.61
N ASN A 113 -14.12 9.38 -1.68
CA ASN A 113 -14.32 10.83 -1.62
C ASN A 113 -15.77 11.22 -1.29
N ASP A 114 -16.71 10.29 -1.47
CA ASP A 114 -18.15 10.46 -1.22
C ASP A 114 -18.57 10.12 0.22
N VAL A 115 -17.60 9.89 1.12
CA VAL A 115 -17.83 9.49 2.52
C VAL A 115 -17.01 10.38 3.45
N LEU A 116 -17.59 10.73 4.60
CA LEU A 116 -16.91 11.57 5.57
C LEU A 116 -15.65 10.88 6.13
N PRO A 117 -14.54 11.61 6.35
CA PRO A 117 -13.37 11.11 7.05
C PRO A 117 -13.76 10.71 8.49
N GLY A 118 -13.75 9.41 8.79
CA GLY A 118 -14.18 8.86 10.09
C GLY A 118 -14.89 7.52 9.96
N GLU A 119 -15.39 7.20 8.77
CA GLU A 119 -15.90 5.87 8.46
C GLU A 119 -14.74 4.92 8.13
N ASN A 120 -14.38 4.05 9.07
CA ASN A 120 -13.25 3.11 8.96
C ASN A 120 -13.25 2.25 7.68
N TRP A 121 -14.42 1.96 7.10
CA TRP A 121 -14.55 1.17 5.88
C TRP A 121 -14.26 1.95 4.60
N ALA A 122 -14.24 3.29 4.67
CA ALA A 122 -14.04 4.18 3.52
C ALA A 122 -12.58 4.31 3.10
N GLN A 123 -11.65 3.72 3.87
CA GLN A 123 -10.22 3.75 3.59
C GLN A 123 -9.63 2.34 3.60
N VAL A 124 -8.72 2.08 2.68
CA VAL A 124 -7.93 0.84 2.61
C VAL A 124 -6.46 1.23 2.60
N GLN A 125 -5.71 0.68 3.55
CA GLN A 125 -4.27 0.90 3.66
C GLN A 125 -3.53 -0.07 2.73
N GLN A 126 -2.46 0.37 2.09
CA GLN A 126 -1.52 -0.45 1.34
C GLN A 126 -0.14 -0.34 1.99
N LEU A 127 0.44 -1.46 2.36
CA LEU A 127 1.78 -1.53 2.92
C LEU A 127 2.65 -2.40 2.03
N THR A 128 3.75 -1.83 1.55
CA THR A 128 4.64 -2.47 0.60
C THR A 128 6.03 -2.59 1.20
N SER A 129 6.60 -3.79 1.15
CA SER A 129 8.00 -4.07 1.52
C SER A 129 8.84 -4.39 0.29
N THR A 130 10.17 -4.25 0.37
CA THR A 130 11.04 -4.62 -0.76
C THR A 130 11.35 -6.12 -0.79
N ALA A 131 11.85 -6.60 -1.93
CA ALA A 131 12.51 -7.88 -2.02
C ALA A 131 13.80 -7.89 -1.16
N ILE A 132 13.93 -8.89 -0.28
CA ILE A 132 15.12 -9.07 0.58
C ILE A 132 16.40 -9.22 -0.25
N VAL A 133 16.34 -9.70 -1.50
CA VAL A 133 17.53 -9.88 -2.34
C VAL A 133 17.99 -8.59 -3.04
N HIS A 134 17.22 -7.50 -3.00
CA HIS A 134 17.56 -6.30 -3.74
C HIS A 134 18.85 -5.65 -3.20
N PRO A 135 19.87 -5.39 -4.04
CA PRO A 135 21.08 -4.68 -3.61
C PRO A 135 20.77 -3.23 -3.29
N SER A 136 21.55 -2.64 -2.38
CA SER A 136 21.46 -1.21 -2.08
C SER A 136 21.88 -0.37 -3.28
N LEU A 137 21.10 0.67 -3.61
CA LEU A 137 21.34 1.74 -4.60
C LEU A 137 22.80 1.90 -5.06
N VAL A 138 23.19 1.13 -6.08
CA VAL A 138 24.59 1.03 -6.52
C VAL A 138 24.87 1.99 -7.68
N SER A 139 23.89 2.23 -8.55
CA SER A 139 24.08 3.04 -9.75
C SER A 139 23.51 4.48 -9.64
N VAL A 140 24.05 5.40 -10.44
CA VAL A 140 23.51 6.77 -10.60
C VAL A 140 22.11 6.74 -11.22
N MET A 141 21.87 5.81 -12.13
CA MET A 141 20.59 5.65 -12.81
C MET A 141 19.48 5.20 -11.87
N GLU A 142 19.76 4.23 -10.99
CA GLU A 142 18.84 3.85 -9.92
C GLU A 142 18.48 5.06 -9.04
N ARG A 143 19.47 5.86 -8.63
CA ARG A 143 19.23 7.06 -7.80
C ARG A 143 18.32 8.06 -8.52
N LEU A 144 18.52 8.24 -9.82
CA LEU A 144 17.66 9.10 -10.64
C LEU A 144 16.25 8.53 -10.74
N PHE A 145 16.10 7.23 -11.04
CA PHE A 145 14.81 6.54 -11.07
C PHE A 145 14.05 6.71 -9.75
N PHE A 146 14.68 6.47 -8.60
CA PHE A 146 14.01 6.65 -7.31
C PHE A 146 13.67 8.11 -7.01
N HIS A 147 14.48 9.07 -7.47
CA HIS A 147 14.14 10.48 -7.34
C HIS A 147 12.89 10.82 -8.15
N VAL A 148 12.81 10.35 -9.40
CA VAL A 148 11.64 10.53 -10.26
C VAL A 148 10.42 9.83 -9.67
N LEU A 149 10.55 8.57 -9.26
CA LEU A 149 9.48 7.79 -8.64
C LEU A 149 8.92 8.46 -7.40
N ASN A 150 9.79 8.99 -6.53
CA ASN A 150 9.38 9.74 -5.34
C ASN A 150 8.65 11.05 -5.68
N ASN A 151 8.96 11.68 -6.81
CA ASN A 151 8.21 12.85 -7.29
C ASN A 151 6.85 12.45 -7.87
N VAL A 152 6.79 11.39 -8.66
CA VAL A 152 5.53 10.84 -9.20
C VAL A 152 4.59 10.41 -8.06
N ALA A 153 5.14 9.86 -6.98
CA ALA A 153 4.39 9.45 -5.80
C ALA A 153 3.60 10.58 -5.12
N LYS A 154 3.97 11.85 -5.33
CA LYS A 154 3.24 13.01 -4.81
C LYS A 154 1.85 13.17 -5.43
N GLY A 155 1.67 12.65 -6.64
CA GLY A 155 0.41 12.76 -7.37
C GLY A 155 -0.67 11.85 -6.80
N GLU A 156 -1.89 12.36 -6.78
CA GLU A 156 -3.07 11.56 -6.49
C GLU A 156 -3.52 10.79 -7.75
N GLN A 157 -4.03 9.57 -7.57
CA GLN A 157 -4.54 8.74 -8.64
C GLN A 157 -6.04 8.56 -8.47
N GLU A 158 -6.83 9.05 -9.42
CA GLU A 158 -8.26 8.78 -9.48
C GLU A 158 -8.48 7.36 -10.02
N LEU A 159 -9.04 6.47 -9.19
CA LEU A 159 -9.42 5.11 -9.60
C LEU A 159 -10.87 5.05 -10.12
N ASP A 160 -11.71 5.97 -9.64
CA ASP A 160 -13.09 6.16 -10.04
C ASP A 160 -13.56 7.55 -9.61
N VAL A 161 -14.76 7.96 -10.04
CA VAL A 161 -15.43 9.22 -9.63
C VAL A 161 -15.38 9.43 -8.10
N ASN A 162 -15.50 8.36 -7.33
CA ASN A 162 -15.55 8.40 -5.88
C ASN A 162 -14.34 7.75 -5.19
N LEU A 163 -13.31 7.31 -5.92
CA LEU A 163 -12.16 6.59 -5.36
C LEU A 163 -10.84 7.24 -5.75
N THR A 164 -10.05 7.60 -4.74
CA THR A 164 -8.71 8.15 -4.94
C THR A 164 -7.68 7.34 -4.19
N ALA A 165 -6.57 7.02 -4.86
CA ALA A 165 -5.39 6.41 -4.29
C ALA A 165 -4.27 7.44 -4.16
N LYS A 166 -3.61 7.48 -3.00
CA LYS A 166 -2.50 8.40 -2.70
C LYS A 166 -1.36 7.64 -2.06
N MET A 167 -0.13 8.06 -2.35
CA MET A 167 1.03 7.61 -1.57
C MET A 167 1.18 8.52 -0.35
N MET A 168 1.60 7.94 0.76
CA MET A 168 1.87 8.67 1.99
C MET A 168 3.37 8.86 2.15
N LEU A 169 3.76 9.87 2.92
CA LEU A 169 5.14 9.97 3.38
C LEU A 169 5.49 8.71 4.18
N PHE A 170 6.63 8.12 3.85
CA PHE A 170 7.12 6.94 4.50
C PHE A 170 7.36 7.26 5.99
N PRO A 171 6.91 6.43 6.94
CA PRO A 171 6.87 6.83 8.35
C PRO A 171 8.24 7.26 8.88
N GLY A 172 8.34 8.48 9.41
CA GLY A 172 9.62 9.01 9.90
C GLY A 172 10.65 9.37 8.81
N ASP A 173 10.23 9.52 7.56
CA ASP A 173 11.05 9.94 6.42
C ASP A 173 10.31 11.06 5.63
N ASN A 174 11.06 11.84 4.86
CA ASN A 174 10.52 12.92 4.00
C ASN A 174 10.35 12.47 2.55
N ARG A 175 10.24 11.15 2.34
CA ARG A 175 10.11 10.50 1.04
C ARG A 175 8.85 9.63 1.04
N TYR A 176 8.19 9.53 -0.09
CA TYR A 176 7.03 8.67 -0.29
C TYR A 176 7.41 7.20 -0.51
N VAL A 177 8.62 6.97 -1.02
CA VAL A 177 9.16 5.63 -1.28
C VAL A 177 10.53 5.46 -0.65
N LYS A 178 10.79 4.26 -0.12
CA LYS A 178 12.04 3.89 0.53
C LYS A 178 12.75 2.81 -0.28
N ALA A 179 13.75 3.23 -1.04
CA ALA A 179 14.63 2.35 -1.80
C ALA A 179 15.76 1.81 -0.90
N ALA A 180 15.41 0.87 -0.04
CA ALA A 180 16.34 0.13 0.81
C ALA A 180 15.81 -1.29 1.00
N ARG A 181 16.71 -2.27 1.12
CA ARG A 181 16.32 -3.62 1.54
C ARG A 181 15.63 -3.54 2.88
N ASN A 182 14.46 -4.17 3.02
CA ASN A 182 13.70 -4.15 4.25
C ASN A 182 12.80 -5.37 4.40
N TRP A 183 12.19 -5.47 5.57
CA TRP A 183 11.00 -6.28 5.79
C TRP A 183 9.98 -5.48 6.58
N LEU A 184 8.71 -5.81 6.35
CA LEU A 184 7.58 -5.28 7.10
C LEU A 184 7.14 -6.31 8.15
N ALA A 185 7.11 -5.90 9.41
CA ALA A 185 6.51 -6.66 10.50
C ALA A 185 5.15 -6.06 10.87
N LEU A 186 4.14 -6.92 11.02
CA LEU A 186 2.83 -6.53 11.56
C LEU A 186 2.69 -7.08 12.98
N GLU A 187 2.34 -6.20 13.92
CA GLU A 187 2.19 -6.54 15.33
C GLU A 187 0.82 -6.08 15.82
N LEU A 188 0.01 -7.04 16.29
CA LEU A 188 -1.28 -6.73 16.90
C LEU A 188 -1.08 -6.51 18.40
N ASP A 189 -1.20 -5.28 18.82
CA ASP A 189 -1.30 -4.89 20.22
C ASP A 189 -2.77 -4.97 20.64
N LEU A 190 -3.12 -5.93 21.50
CA LEU A 190 -4.49 -6.10 21.96
C LEU A 190 -4.91 -5.02 22.97
N GLY A 191 -3.93 -4.32 23.57
CA GLY A 191 -4.13 -3.34 24.63
C GLY A 191 -4.64 -3.95 25.94
N ASP A 192 -4.57 -3.15 27.01
CA ASP A 192 -5.07 -3.55 28.32
C ASP A 192 -6.55 -3.14 28.46
N GLY A 193 -7.47 -3.94 27.93
CA GLY A 193 -8.94 -3.83 28.10
C GLY A 193 -9.59 -2.52 27.63
N ASN A 194 -9.30 -1.41 28.32
CA ASN A 194 -9.81 -0.05 28.06
C ASN A 194 -9.07 0.72 26.95
N LYS A 195 -7.88 0.29 26.52
CA LYS A 195 -7.05 1.06 25.55
C LYS A 195 -7.30 0.73 24.07
N GLY A 196 -8.22 -0.18 23.77
CA GLY A 196 -8.48 -0.65 22.41
C GLY A 196 -7.30 -1.41 21.81
N SER A 197 -7.54 -2.14 20.71
CA SER A 197 -6.48 -2.88 20.02
C SER A 197 -5.91 -2.04 18.86
N LYS A 198 -4.59 -2.08 18.69
CA LYS A 198 -3.88 -1.38 17.63
C LYS A 198 -3.10 -2.36 16.77
N LEU A 199 -3.15 -2.18 15.45
CA LEU A 199 -2.28 -2.88 14.53
C LEU A 199 -1.09 -1.97 14.19
N TRP A 200 0.11 -2.43 14.50
CA TRP A 200 1.36 -1.76 14.19
C TRP A 200 1.99 -2.35 12.94
N ALA A 201 2.52 -1.49 12.09
CA ALA A 201 3.31 -1.84 10.92
C ALA A 201 4.70 -1.24 11.09
N THR A 202 5.73 -2.09 11.11
CA THR A 202 7.12 -1.68 11.29
C THR A 202 7.96 -2.11 10.11
N TRP A 203 8.49 -1.16 9.35
CA TRP A 203 9.55 -1.47 8.38
C TRP A 203 10.90 -1.39 9.06
N ARG A 204 11.71 -2.43 8.88
CA ARG A 204 13.13 -2.43 9.25
C ARG A 204 13.96 -2.33 7.99
N CYS A 205 14.55 -1.17 7.77
CA CYS A 205 15.27 -0.84 6.54
C CYS A 205 16.77 -0.91 6.77
N GLU A 206 17.48 -1.68 5.94
CA GLU A 206 18.93 -1.80 5.98
C GLU A 206 19.59 -0.45 5.61
N THR A 207 20.67 -0.14 6.32
CA THR A 207 21.58 0.97 6.04
C THR A 207 23.00 0.41 5.90
N LYS A 208 23.99 1.27 5.60
CA LYS A 208 25.38 0.82 5.44
C LYS A 208 25.94 0.11 6.68
N GLU A 209 25.46 0.46 7.87
CA GLU A 209 26.07 0.03 9.14
C GLU A 209 25.07 -0.60 10.13
N SER A 210 23.75 -0.47 9.90
CA SER A 210 22.69 -0.93 10.83
C SER A 210 21.32 -0.96 10.15
N PHE A 211 20.23 -0.86 10.92
CA PHE A 211 18.85 -0.75 10.46
C PHE A 211 18.16 0.50 11.01
N THR A 212 17.27 1.09 10.21
CA THR A 212 16.29 2.09 10.69
C THR A 212 14.93 1.43 10.88
N ASN A 213 14.20 1.87 11.92
CA ASN A 213 12.83 1.41 12.19
C ASN A 213 11.86 2.52 11.80
N HIS A 214 10.87 2.18 10.98
CA HIS A 214 9.82 3.09 10.53
C HIS A 214 8.48 2.51 10.98
N LEU A 215 7.86 3.17 11.95
CA LEU A 215 6.68 2.66 12.64
C LEU A 215 5.42 3.41 12.21
N LEU A 216 4.38 2.66 11.85
CA LEU A 216 3.06 3.15 11.52
C LEU A 216 2.02 2.49 12.42
N ALA A 217 1.23 3.31 13.09
CA ALA A 217 -0.01 2.86 13.72
C ALA A 217 -1.13 2.86 12.68
N ILE A 218 -1.73 1.70 12.43
CA ILE A 218 -2.92 1.61 11.58
C ILE A 218 -4.13 1.87 12.48
N ASP A 219 -4.41 3.16 12.69
CA ASP A 219 -5.48 3.64 13.57
C ASP A 219 -6.80 3.79 12.80
N ALA A 220 -7.91 3.76 13.55
CA ALA A 220 -9.26 4.07 13.08
C ALA A 220 -9.48 5.58 12.86
N ASN A 221 -8.75 6.43 13.58
CA ASN A 221 -9.08 7.87 13.70
C ASN A 221 -8.09 8.83 13.02
N SER A 222 -7.12 8.33 12.27
CA SER A 222 -6.15 9.20 11.60
C SER A 222 -6.55 9.38 10.14
N PRO A 223 -7.29 10.44 9.77
CA PRO A 223 -7.29 10.84 8.37
C PRO A 223 -5.84 11.08 7.95
N PRO A 224 -5.45 10.75 6.70
CA PRO A 224 -4.15 11.15 6.18
C PRO A 224 -4.04 12.65 6.39
N THR A 225 -3.13 13.09 7.25
CA THR A 225 -2.90 14.51 7.47
C THR A 225 -2.22 15.01 6.20
N PRO A 226 -2.86 15.88 5.40
CA PRO A 226 -2.17 16.46 4.27
C PRO A 226 -1.07 17.36 4.82
N SER A 227 0.18 17.01 4.53
CA SER A 227 1.32 17.94 4.65
C SER A 227 1.26 18.98 3.55
#